data_AF-A0A8B7IV22-F1
#
_entry.id   AF-A0A8B7IV22-F1
#
_cell.length_a   1.000
_cell.length_b   1.000
_cell.length_c   1.000
_cell.angle_alpha   90.00
_cell.angle_beta   90.00
_cell.angle_gamma   90.00
#
_symmetry.space_group_name_H-M   'P 1'
#
loop_
_entity.id
_entity.type
_entity.pdbx_description
1 polymer ?
#
loop_
_entity_poly.entity_id
_entity_poly.type
_entity_poly.pdbx_seq_one_letter_code
_entity_poly.pdbx_strand_id
1 'polypeptide(L)'
;AGVGRTGTFIVIDAMLDMMHAERKVDVYGFVSRIRAQRCQMVQTDMQYVFIYQALLEHYLYGDTELEVTSLEIHLQKIYNKVPGTSSNGLEEEFKKLTSIKIQNDKMRTGNLPANMKKNRVLQIIPCKGCSSVRAKARSAG
;
A
#
# COMPACT_ATOMS: atom_id res chain seq x y z
N ALA A 1 22.29 -12.12 1.01
CA ALA A 1 21.78 -13.23 0.16
C ALA A 1 21.23 -12.77 -1.19
N GLY A 2 20.52 -11.63 -1.31
CA GLY A 2 20.18 -11.04 -2.62
C GLY A 2 19.20 -11.84 -3.49
N VAL A 3 18.43 -12.76 -2.89
CA VAL A 3 17.49 -13.64 -3.61
C VAL A 3 16.03 -13.45 -3.19
N GLY A 4 15.77 -13.06 -1.94
CA GLY A 4 14.43 -12.71 -1.45
C GLY A 4 13.93 -11.37 -2.01
N ARG A 5 14.38 -10.26 -1.41
CA ARG A 5 13.98 -8.89 -1.80
C ARG A 5 14.27 -8.55 -3.27
N THR A 6 15.43 -8.96 -3.77
CA THR A 6 15.80 -8.79 -5.18
C THR A 6 14.84 -9.55 -6.10
N GLY A 7 14.46 -10.78 -5.75
CA GLY A 7 13.46 -11.53 -6.49
C GLY A 7 12.08 -10.88 -6.45
N THR A 8 11.67 -10.37 -5.28
CA THR A 8 10.42 -9.61 -5.15
C THR A 8 10.39 -8.40 -6.09
N PHE A 9 11.48 -7.63 -6.14
CA PHE A 9 11.58 -6.45 -7.01
C PHE A 9 11.48 -6.83 -8.50
N ILE A 10 12.28 -7.81 -8.95
CA ILE A 10 12.28 -8.27 -10.34
C ILE A 10 10.90 -8.79 -10.77
N VAL A 11 10.21 -9.52 -9.89
CA VAL A 11 8.87 -10.05 -10.21
C VAL A 11 7.86 -8.91 -10.31
N ILE A 12 7.89 -7.92 -9.42
CA ILE A 12 6.98 -6.78 -9.49
C ILE A 12 7.17 -6.04 -10.81
N ASP A 13 8.41 -5.70 -11.15
CA ASP A 13 8.77 -4.99 -12.38
C ASP A 13 8.23 -5.69 -13.64
N ALA A 14 8.55 -6.98 -13.80
CA ALA A 14 8.08 -7.76 -14.95
C ALA A 14 6.55 -7.94 -14.99
N MET A 15 5.90 -8.01 -13.82
CA MET A 15 4.45 -8.13 -13.75
C MET A 15 3.73 -6.81 -14.00
N LEU A 16 4.34 -5.67 -13.70
CA LEU A 16 3.84 -4.36 -14.12
C LEU A 16 3.85 -4.25 -15.65
N ASP A 17 4.97 -4.61 -16.30
CA ASP A 17 5.06 -4.63 -17.77
C ASP A 17 3.99 -5.52 -18.41
N MET A 18 3.80 -6.74 -17.89
CA MET A 18 2.77 -7.65 -18.37
C MET A 18 1.35 -7.09 -18.13
N MET A 19 1.12 -6.45 -16.99
CA MET A 19 -0.17 -5.82 -16.69
C MET A 19 -0.47 -4.67 -17.66
N HIS A 20 0.54 -3.89 -18.04
CA HIS A 20 0.42 -2.81 -19.01
C HIS A 20 0.18 -3.34 -20.43
N ALA A 21 0.92 -4.37 -20.85
CA ALA A 21 0.84 -4.92 -22.20
C ALA A 21 -0.39 -5.82 -22.45
N GLU A 22 -0.70 -6.70 -21.49
CA GLU A 22 -1.65 -7.81 -21.71
C GLU A 22 -2.90 -7.73 -20.82
N ARG A 23 -2.96 -6.76 -19.89
CA ARG A 23 -4.01 -6.68 -18.85
C ARG A 23 -4.14 -7.95 -18.02
N LYS A 24 -3.04 -8.67 -17.83
CA LYS A 24 -2.96 -9.93 -17.07
C LYS A 24 -1.67 -9.96 -16.23
N VAL A 25 -1.64 -10.84 -15.24
CA VAL A 25 -0.44 -11.11 -14.44
C VAL A 25 -0.30 -12.63 -14.23
N ASP A 26 0.93 -13.15 -14.38
CA ASP A 26 1.28 -14.54 -14.11
C ASP A 26 2.47 -14.61 -13.14
N VAL A 27 2.20 -14.30 -11.87
CA VAL A 27 3.22 -14.29 -10.81
C VAL A 27 3.79 -15.70 -10.59
N TYR A 28 2.95 -16.73 -10.58
CA TYR A 28 3.39 -18.10 -10.34
C TYR A 28 4.32 -18.61 -11.44
N GLY A 29 3.91 -18.47 -12.71
CA GLY A 29 4.73 -18.89 -13.83
C GLY A 29 6.02 -18.08 -13.91
N PHE A 30 5.97 -16.77 -13.65
CA PHE A 30 7.18 -15.94 -13.65
C PHE A 30 8.16 -16.32 -12.52
N VAL A 31 7.67 -16.51 -11.28
CA VAL A 31 8.49 -16.95 -10.14
C VAL A 31 9.11 -18.33 -10.40
N SER A 32 8.35 -19.24 -11.02
CA SER A 32 8.84 -20.58 -11.38
C SER A 32 9.98 -20.51 -12.40
N ARG A 33 9.85 -19.64 -13.42
CA ARG A 33 10.90 -19.42 -14.43
C ARG A 33 12.19 -18.85 -13.84
N ILE A 34 12.12 -17.81 -13.00
CA ILE A 34 13.32 -17.20 -12.41
C ILE A 34 14.01 -18.13 -11.40
N ARG A 35 13.26 -19.02 -10.74
CA ARG A 35 13.82 -20.04 -9.84
C ARG A 35 14.68 -21.08 -10.57
N ALA A 36 14.41 -21.32 -11.85
CA ALA A 36 15.24 -22.19 -12.69
C ALA A 36 16.61 -21.56 -13.02
N GLN A 37 16.69 -20.23 -13.08
CA GLN A 37 17.93 -19.50 -13.33
C GLN A 37 18.75 -19.28 -12.04
N ARG A 38 18.06 -19.02 -10.93
CA ARG A 38 18.68 -18.81 -9.62
C ARG A 38 17.81 -19.42 -8.53
N CYS A 39 18.35 -20.37 -7.78
CA CYS A 39 17.59 -21.03 -6.72
C CYS A 39 17.15 -20.03 -5.64
N GLN A 40 16.04 -20.32 -4.96
CA GLN A 40 15.53 -19.56 -3.81
C GLN A 40 15.11 -18.10 -4.12
N MET A 41 14.76 -17.77 -5.37
CA MET A 41 14.12 -16.49 -5.69
C MET A 41 12.74 -16.38 -5.04
N VAL A 42 12.50 -15.27 -4.32
CA VAL A 42 11.32 -15.06 -3.44
C VAL A 42 11.24 -16.15 -2.36
N GLN A 43 11.76 -15.85 -1.17
CA GLN A 43 12.04 -16.86 -0.14
C GLN A 43 10.91 -17.08 0.87
N THR A 44 10.05 -16.09 1.06
CA THR A 44 9.04 -16.13 2.12
C THR A 44 7.65 -15.92 1.55
N ASP A 45 6.65 -16.53 2.20
CA ASP A 45 5.25 -16.33 1.85
C ASP A 45 4.86 -14.85 1.95
N MET A 46 5.41 -14.13 2.92
CA MET A 46 5.21 -12.69 3.06
C MET A 46 5.72 -11.90 1.86
N GLN A 47 6.85 -12.28 1.27
CA GLN A 47 7.34 -11.65 0.03
C GLN A 47 6.43 -11.97 -1.15
N TYR A 48 5.94 -13.21 -1.23
CA TYR A 48 5.02 -13.62 -2.29
C TYR A 48 3.68 -12.88 -2.21
N VAL A 49 3.10 -12.77 -1.01
CA VAL A 49 1.89 -11.97 -0.74
C VAL A 49 2.13 -10.50 -1.07
N PHE A 50 3.30 -9.96 -0.71
CA PHE A 50 3.64 -8.56 -1.00
C PHE A 50 3.66 -8.25 -2.50
N ILE A 51 4.09 -9.19 -3.35
CA ILE A 51 4.04 -9.02 -4.82
C ILE A 51 2.59 -8.75 -5.27
N TYR A 52 1.64 -9.58 -4.83
CA TYR A 52 0.24 -9.37 -5.17
C TYR A 52 -0.32 -8.08 -4.58
N GLN A 53 0.09 -7.69 -3.38
CA GLN A 53 -0.32 -6.43 -2.76
C GLN A 53 0.17 -5.23 -3.59
N ALA A 54 1.43 -5.23 -4.01
CA ALA A 54 2.00 -4.16 -4.83
C ALA A 54 1.32 -4.06 -6.20
N LEU A 55 1.09 -5.20 -6.86
CA LEU A 55 0.39 -5.24 -8.16
C LEU A 55 -1.06 -4.76 -8.03
N LEU A 56 -1.76 -5.14 -6.95
CA LEU A 56 -3.12 -4.70 -6.69
C LEU A 56 -3.16 -3.19 -6.38
N GLU A 57 -2.20 -2.67 -5.62
CA GLU A 57 -2.09 -1.25 -5.31
C GLU A 57 -1.91 -0.42 -6.59
N HIS A 58 -0.99 -0.83 -7.46
CA HIS A 58 -0.79 -0.20 -8.78
C HIS A 58 -2.05 -0.28 -9.65
N TYR A 59 -2.75 -1.42 -9.66
CA TYR A 59 -3.99 -1.57 -10.43
C TYR A 59 -5.12 -0.67 -9.93
N LEU A 60 -5.25 -0.47 -8.62
CA LEU A 60 -6.34 0.30 -8.00
C LEU A 60 -6.12 1.82 -8.07
N TYR A 61 -4.88 2.26 -7.82
CA TYR A 61 -4.56 3.68 -7.65
C TYR A 61 -3.78 4.25 -8.82
N GLY A 62 -2.99 3.43 -9.51
CA GLY A 62 -2.10 3.87 -10.58
C GLY A 62 -1.03 4.84 -10.09
N ASP A 63 -0.44 5.56 -11.03
CA ASP A 63 0.47 6.67 -10.72
C ASP A 63 -0.32 7.92 -10.35
N THR A 64 -0.15 8.38 -9.13
CA THR A 64 -0.76 9.60 -8.59
C THR A 64 0.27 10.72 -8.39
N GLU A 65 1.51 10.54 -8.85
CA GLU A 65 2.52 11.60 -8.83
C GLU A 65 2.17 12.69 -9.85
N LEU A 66 2.45 13.94 -9.49
CA LEU A 66 2.13 15.12 -10.30
C LEU A 66 3.30 16.08 -10.34
N GLU A 67 3.68 16.49 -11.55
CA GLU A 67 4.55 17.63 -11.74
C GLU A 67 3.82 18.92 -11.38
N VAL A 68 4.55 19.87 -10.80
CA VAL A 68 4.02 21.18 -10.39
C VAL A 68 3.39 21.94 -11.57
N THR A 69 3.97 21.79 -12.76
CA THR A 69 3.48 22.36 -14.02
C THR A 69 2.08 21.88 -14.39
N SER A 70 1.71 20.66 -13.96
CA SER A 70 0.43 20.02 -14.25
C SER A 70 -0.59 20.19 -13.12
N LEU A 71 -0.22 20.83 -12.01
CA LEU A 71 -1.06 20.96 -10.82
C LEU A 71 -2.37 21.70 -11.12
N GLU A 72 -2.31 22.82 -11.84
CA GLU A 72 -3.52 23.60 -12.18
C GLU A 72 -4.53 22.76 -12.97
N ILE A 73 -4.05 22.03 -13.98
CA ILE A 73 -4.88 21.13 -14.80
C ILE A 73 -5.50 20.04 -13.93
N HIS A 74 -4.72 19.47 -13.01
CA HIS A 74 -5.20 18.44 -12.10
C HIS A 74 -6.24 18.96 -11.10
N LEU A 75 -6.05 20.17 -10.54
CA LEU A 75 -7.04 20.79 -9.66
C LEU A 75 -8.36 21.06 -10.39
N GLN A 76 -8.30 21.57 -11.62
CA GLN A 76 -9.50 21.71 -12.44
C GLN A 76 -10.22 20.37 -12.62
N LYS A 77 -9.50 19.28 -12.88
CA LYS A 77 -10.09 17.93 -12.96
C LYS A 77 -10.73 17.49 -11.63
N ILE A 78 -10.10 17.75 -10.49
CA ILE A 78 -10.58 17.37 -9.16
C ILE A 78 -11.87 18.10 -8.79
N TYR A 79 -11.98 19.40 -9.11
CA TYR A 79 -13.16 20.20 -8.78
C TYR A 79 -14.33 19.97 -9.72
N ASN A 80 -14.07 19.54 -10.95
CA ASN A 80 -15.10 19.24 -11.92
C ASN A 80 -15.76 17.87 -11.66
N LYS A 81 -17.03 17.77 -12.08
CA LYS A 81 -17.81 16.54 -12.01
C LYS A 81 -17.21 15.49 -12.96
N VAL A 82 -17.02 14.27 -12.48
CA VAL A 82 -16.52 13.18 -13.34
C VAL A 82 -17.65 12.76 -14.30
N PRO A 83 -17.37 12.63 -15.61
CA PRO A 83 -18.37 12.18 -16.57
C PRO A 83 -18.93 10.81 -16.18
N GLY A 84 -20.25 10.70 -16.04
CA GLY A 84 -20.93 9.45 -15.71
C GLY A 84 -21.08 9.14 -14.21
N THR A 85 -20.58 9.99 -13.30
CA THR A 85 -20.84 9.85 -11.85
C THR A 85 -21.54 11.09 -11.30
N SER A 86 -22.07 11.01 -10.08
CA SER A 86 -22.68 12.16 -9.38
C SER A 86 -21.66 13.00 -8.60
N SER A 87 -20.40 12.55 -8.54
CA SER A 87 -19.35 13.07 -7.68
C SER A 87 -18.27 13.81 -8.48
N ASN A 88 -17.58 14.75 -7.84
CA ASN A 88 -16.40 15.38 -8.42
C ASN A 88 -15.17 14.48 -8.28
N GLY A 89 -14.07 14.84 -8.93
CA GLY A 89 -12.83 14.07 -8.87
C GLY A 89 -12.31 13.94 -7.42
N LEU A 90 -12.49 14.97 -6.60
CA LEU A 90 -12.09 14.97 -5.18
C LEU A 90 -12.79 13.88 -4.38
N GLU A 91 -14.11 13.77 -4.51
CA GLU A 91 -14.92 12.79 -3.80
C GLU A 91 -14.55 11.36 -4.20
N GLU A 92 -14.29 11.13 -5.49
CA GLU A 92 -13.84 9.82 -5.97
C GLU A 92 -12.47 9.43 -5.41
N GLU A 93 -11.50 10.36 -5.38
CA GLU A 93 -10.19 10.11 -4.77
C GLU A 93 -10.29 9.91 -3.25
N PHE A 94 -11.10 10.70 -2.57
CA PHE A 94 -11.32 10.56 -1.13
C PHE A 94 -12.05 9.25 -0.77
N LYS A 95 -12.99 8.81 -1.62
CA LYS A 95 -13.67 7.52 -1.48
C LYS A 95 -12.70 6.35 -1.59
N LYS A 96 -11.73 6.43 -2.51
CA LYS A 96 -10.65 5.44 -2.61
C LYS A 96 -9.85 5.35 -1.30
N LEU A 97 -9.51 6.48 -0.68
CA LEU A 97 -8.79 6.51 0.60
C LEU A 97 -9.61 5.91 1.75
N THR A 98 -10.89 6.26 1.84
CA THR A 98 -11.78 5.76 2.91
C THR A 98 -12.18 4.30 2.75
N SER A 99 -12.03 3.73 1.55
CA SER A 99 -12.23 2.29 1.29
C SER A 99 -11.14 1.41 1.89
N ILE A 100 -10.00 1.98 2.27
CA ILE A 100 -8.88 1.26 2.87
C ILE A 100 -9.28 0.79 4.27
N LYS A 101 -9.25 -0.53 4.48
CA LYS A 101 -9.64 -1.14 5.76
C LYS A 101 -8.67 -0.78 6.88
N ILE A 102 -9.21 -0.28 7.98
CA ILE A 102 -8.47 -0.04 9.22
C ILE A 102 -7.97 -1.38 9.79
N GLN A 103 -6.66 -1.50 10.01
CA GLN A 103 -6.01 -2.71 10.51
C GLN A 103 -6.14 -2.84 12.04
N ASN A 104 -7.35 -3.16 12.53
CA ASN A 104 -7.68 -3.26 13.96
C ASN A 104 -6.73 -4.16 14.76
N ASP A 105 -6.24 -5.25 14.17
CA ASP A 105 -5.28 -6.15 14.81
C ASP A 105 -3.97 -5.47 15.20
N LYS A 106 -3.57 -4.42 14.47
CA LYS A 106 -2.37 -3.65 14.77
C LYS A 106 -2.59 -2.59 15.85
N MET A 107 -3.82 -2.38 16.33
CA MET A 107 -4.14 -1.36 17.35
C MET A 107 -4.31 -1.92 18.77
N ARG A 108 -4.06 -3.23 18.97
CA ARG A 108 -4.29 -3.94 20.25
C ARG A 108 -3.65 -3.27 21.49
N THR A 109 -2.49 -2.63 21.36
CA THR A 109 -1.79 -2.01 22.51
C THR A 109 -2.58 -0.85 23.13
N GLY A 110 -3.21 -0.02 22.31
CA GLY A 110 -4.04 1.08 22.82
C GLY A 110 -5.37 0.61 23.38
N ASN A 111 -5.86 -0.54 22.93
CA ASN A 111 -7.09 -1.18 23.44
C ASN A 111 -6.89 -1.99 24.74
N LEU A 112 -5.67 -2.05 25.29
CA LEU A 112 -5.47 -2.66 26.60
C LEU A 112 -6.20 -1.86 27.68
N PRO A 113 -6.82 -2.51 28.70
CA PRO A 113 -7.56 -1.81 29.75
C PRO A 113 -6.77 -0.70 30.45
N ALA A 114 -5.46 -0.92 30.66
CA ALA A 114 -4.55 0.07 31.26
C ALA A 114 -4.34 1.34 30.41
N ASN A 115 -4.58 1.25 29.09
CA ASN A 115 -4.33 2.31 28.11
C ASN A 115 -5.62 2.94 27.56
N MET A 116 -6.79 2.29 27.72
CA MET A 116 -8.06 2.84 27.22
C MET A 116 -8.34 4.25 27.74
N LYS A 117 -8.11 4.50 29.03
CA LYS A 117 -8.27 5.83 29.65
C LYS A 117 -7.30 6.91 29.13
N LYS A 118 -6.26 6.51 28.40
CA LYS A 118 -5.28 7.42 27.79
C LYS A 118 -5.66 7.81 26.35
N ASN A 119 -6.72 7.22 25.80
CA ASN A 119 -7.18 7.49 24.45
C ASN A 119 -8.37 8.46 24.49
N ARG A 120 -8.26 9.61 23.82
CA ARG A 120 -9.36 10.57 23.70
C ARG A 120 -10.48 10.07 22.79
N VAL A 121 -10.14 9.30 21.75
CA VAL A 121 -11.08 8.72 20.78
C VAL A 121 -10.68 7.27 20.51
N LEU A 122 -11.59 6.33 20.74
CA LEU A 122 -11.30 4.89 20.64
C LEU A 122 -11.08 4.40 19.20
N GLN A 123 -11.60 5.13 18.22
CA GLN A 123 -11.38 4.83 16.80
C GLN A 123 -10.07 5.39 16.25
N ILE A 124 -9.36 6.23 17.03
CA ILE A 124 -8.11 6.89 16.63
C ILE A 124 -7.01 6.49 17.60
N ILE A 125 -6.42 5.32 17.37
CA ILE A 125 -5.39 4.72 18.22
C ILE A 125 -4.17 4.37 17.35
N PRO A 126 -2.93 4.61 17.83
CA PRO A 126 -1.74 4.29 17.06
C PRO A 126 -1.59 2.78 16.80
N CYS A 127 -1.22 2.42 15.57
CA CYS A 127 -0.82 1.06 15.22
C CYS A 127 0.55 0.72 15.84
N LYS A 128 0.76 -0.55 16.23
CA LYS A 128 1.98 -1.05 16.92
C LYS A 128 3.29 -0.72 16.19
N GLY A 129 3.28 -0.64 14.86
CA GLY A 129 4.45 -0.28 14.06
C GLY A 129 4.81 1.21 14.09
N CYS A 130 3.83 2.09 14.35
CA CYS A 130 4.01 3.54 14.38
C CYS A 130 4.05 4.11 15.82
N SER A 131 3.64 3.33 16.83
CA SER A 131 3.58 3.77 18.23
C SER A 131 4.95 4.04 18.88
N SER A 132 6.05 3.58 18.28
CA SER A 132 7.40 3.67 18.86
C SER A 132 8.04 5.06 18.80
N VAL A 133 7.45 6.04 18.10
CA VAL A 133 8.05 7.39 18.02
C VAL A 133 7.83 8.19 19.31
N ARG A 134 6.78 7.89 20.10
CA ARG A 134 6.46 8.66 21.32
C ARG A 134 6.81 7.96 22.64
N ALA A 135 7.00 6.64 22.63
CA ALA A 135 7.23 5.88 23.87
C ALA A 135 8.68 5.99 24.41
N LYS A 136 9.65 6.42 23.59
CA LYS A 136 11.06 6.55 24.01
C LYS A 136 11.40 7.90 24.68
N ALA A 137 10.45 8.84 24.72
CA ALA A 137 10.66 10.19 25.26
C ALA A 137 10.26 10.36 26.74
N ARG A 138 9.95 9.27 27.47
CA ARG A 138 9.58 9.33 28.91
C ARG A 138 10.37 8.38 29.81
N SER A 139 11.52 7.89 29.35
CA SER A 139 12.41 7.04 30.17
C SER A 139 13.88 7.51 30.16
N ALA A 140 14.13 8.77 29.84
CA ALA A 140 15.43 9.41 30.02
C ALA A 140 15.17 10.86 30.48
N GLY A 141 15.40 11.12 31.77
CA GLY A 141 15.14 12.40 32.43
C GLY A 141 14.22 12.25 33.63
#